data_AF-A0AAN8G1D2-F1
#
_entry.id   AF-A0AAN8G1D2-F1
#
_cell.length_a   1.000
_cell.length_b   1.000
_cell.length_c   1.000
_cell.angle_alpha   90.00
_cell.angle_beta   90.00
_cell.angle_gamma   90.00
#
_symmetry.space_group_name_H-M   'P 1'
#
loop_
_entity.id
_entity.type
_entity.pdbx_description
1 polymer ?
#
loop_
_entity_poly.entity_id
_entity_poly.type
_entity_poly.pdbx_seq_one_letter_code
_entity_poly.pdbx_strand_id
1 'polypeptide(L)'
;MEFLIVFATLITIAGTKKGYTHCSYKGKKYANGAIWVAETDDDKFKVKCNVLGNSYFIEPVGCITPEGNELALGEAKYIGNYIWRCSKLGKHFAKIESFLRADADCDEGHKH
;
A
#
# COMPACT_ATOMS: atom_id res chain seq x y z
N MET A 1 18.50 0.00 -66.08
CA MET A 1 17.34 -0.87 -65.86
C MET A 1 17.90 -2.06 -65.10
N GLU A 2 17.64 -2.28 -63.82
CA GLU A 2 16.34 -2.27 -63.15
C GLU A 2 16.46 -1.74 -61.70
N PHE A 3 15.69 -0.69 -61.41
CA PHE A 3 15.41 -0.14 -60.08
C PHE A 3 14.17 -0.86 -59.55
N LEU A 4 14.27 -1.96 -58.80
CA LEU A 4 13.07 -2.57 -58.18
C LEU A 4 13.38 -3.47 -56.97
N ILE A 5 13.94 -2.95 -55.86
CA ILE A 5 13.57 -3.43 -54.51
C ILE A 5 13.70 -2.28 -53.48
N VAL A 6 12.96 -1.20 -53.71
CA VAL A 6 12.48 -0.34 -52.62
C VAL A 6 10.99 -0.66 -52.50
N PHE A 7 10.45 -0.70 -51.28
CA PHE A 7 9.04 -0.93 -50.91
C PHE A 7 8.59 -2.39 -50.76
N ALA A 8 8.50 -2.85 -49.50
CA ALA A 8 7.23 -3.32 -48.90
C ALA A 8 7.36 -4.26 -47.70
N THR A 9 8.50 -4.35 -46.99
CA THR A 9 8.42 -4.79 -45.58
C THR A 9 8.07 -3.58 -44.72
N LEU A 10 6.79 -3.19 -44.77
CA LEU A 10 6.13 -2.51 -43.66
C LEU A 10 6.20 -3.46 -42.45
N ILE A 11 7.35 -3.47 -41.77
CA ILE A 11 7.42 -3.98 -40.41
C ILE A 11 6.59 -2.99 -39.60
N THR A 12 5.29 -3.23 -39.53
CA THR A 12 4.41 -2.55 -38.59
C THR A 12 4.88 -3.01 -37.23
N ILE A 13 5.80 -2.25 -36.62
CA ILE A 13 6.17 -2.43 -35.23
C ILE A 13 4.96 -1.92 -34.44
N ALA A 14 3.91 -2.73 -34.36
CA ALA A 14 2.80 -2.52 -33.46
C ALA A 14 3.36 -2.72 -32.04
N GLY A 15 3.97 -1.67 -31.50
CA GLY A 15 4.39 -1.62 -30.12
C GLY A 15 3.16 -1.71 -29.24
N THR A 16 2.77 -2.92 -28.83
CA THR A 16 1.76 -3.10 -27.79
C THR A 16 2.33 -2.45 -26.53
N LYS A 17 1.85 -1.27 -26.15
CA LYS A 17 2.15 -0.70 -24.84
C LYS A 17 1.56 -1.66 -23.81
N LYS A 18 2.37 -2.57 -23.28
CA LYS A 18 1.95 -3.50 -22.22
C LYS A 18 1.76 -2.67 -20.96
N GLY A 19 0.51 -2.30 -20.71
CA GLY A 19 0.10 -1.71 -19.45
C GLY A 19 0.19 -2.73 -18.31
N TYR A 20 0.23 -2.23 -17.08
CA TYR A 20 0.07 -3.07 -15.90
C TYR A 20 -1.41 -3.42 -15.73
N THR A 21 -1.69 -4.59 -15.19
CA THR A 21 -3.05 -5.05 -14.85
C THR A 21 -3.21 -5.36 -13.37
N HIS A 22 -2.10 -5.34 -12.62
CA HIS A 22 -2.02 -5.72 -11.23
C HIS A 22 -0.89 -4.96 -10.54
N CYS A 23 -0.96 -4.85 -9.22
CA CYS A 23 0.16 -4.46 -8.38
C CYS A 23 1.00 -5.69 -8.05
N SER A 24 2.32 -5.53 -8.03
CA SER A 24 3.24 -6.54 -7.52
C SER A 24 3.72 -6.13 -6.13
N TYR A 25 3.58 -7.03 -5.16
CA TYR A 25 4.03 -6.79 -3.78
C TYR A 25 4.54 -8.08 -3.16
N LYS A 26 5.79 -8.08 -2.68
CA LYS A 26 6.49 -9.25 -2.11
C LYS A 26 6.29 -10.54 -2.94
N GLY A 27 6.44 -10.43 -4.27
CA GLY A 27 6.30 -11.54 -5.22
C GLY A 27 4.85 -11.97 -5.54
N LYS A 28 3.84 -11.41 -4.87
CA LYS A 28 2.42 -11.65 -5.15
C LYS A 28 1.84 -10.60 -6.07
N LYS A 29 0.81 -10.99 -6.83
CA LYS A 29 0.08 -10.12 -7.76
C LYS A 29 -1.31 -9.83 -7.20
N TYR A 30 -1.69 -8.56 -7.16
CA TYR A 30 -2.98 -8.09 -6.66
C TYR A 30 -3.73 -7.36 -7.77
N ALA A 31 -4.98 -7.74 -8.02
CA ALA A 31 -5.82 -7.10 -9.03
C ALA A 31 -6.03 -5.61 -8.72
N ASN A 32 -6.31 -4.80 -9.74
CA ASN A 32 -6.67 -3.40 -9.54
C ASN A 32 -7.88 -3.28 -8.59
N GLY A 33 -7.76 -2.40 -7.59
CA GLY A 33 -8.77 -2.22 -6.55
C GLY A 33 -8.75 -3.24 -5.42
N ALA A 34 -7.95 -4.32 -5.51
CA ALA A 34 -7.83 -5.30 -4.43
C ALA A 34 -7.29 -4.63 -3.16
N ILE A 35 -7.86 -5.01 -2.01
CA ILE A 35 -7.45 -4.57 -0.69
C ILE A 35 -6.90 -5.76 0.07
N TRP A 36 -5.75 -5.60 0.72
CA TRP A 36 -5.12 -6.64 1.54
C TRP A 36 -4.36 -6.03 2.73
N VAL A 37 -3.91 -6.89 3.63
CA VAL A 37 -3.00 -6.53 4.72
C VAL A 37 -1.56 -6.72 4.26
N ALA A 38 -0.83 -5.61 4.15
CA ALA A 38 0.61 -5.60 3.93
C ALA A 38 1.33 -5.63 5.28
N GLU A 39 2.12 -6.68 5.49
CA GLU A 39 2.94 -6.83 6.70
C GLU A 39 4.36 -6.32 6.39
N THR A 40 4.82 -5.34 7.18
CA THR A 40 6.23 -4.95 7.28
C THR A 40 6.87 -5.66 8.47
N ASP A 41 8.13 -5.38 8.75
CA ASP A 41 8.83 -6.02 9.88
C ASP A 41 8.22 -5.61 11.23
N ASP A 42 7.75 -4.37 11.33
CA ASP A 42 7.23 -3.79 12.58
C ASP A 42 5.70 -3.59 12.60
N ASP A 43 5.06 -3.47 11.43
CA ASP A 43 3.68 -2.97 11.32
C ASP A 43 2.81 -3.72 10.30
N LYS A 44 1.50 -3.53 10.41
CA LYS A 44 0.51 -4.07 9.45
C LYS A 44 -0.38 -2.95 8.93
N PHE A 45 -0.50 -2.87 7.60
CA PHE A 45 -1.28 -1.84 6.93
C PHE A 45 -2.32 -2.45 5.99
N LYS A 46 -3.53 -1.89 6.00
CA LYS A 46 -4.54 -2.18 4.98
C LYS A 46 -4.22 -1.31 3.78
N VAL A 47 -3.95 -1.92 2.63
CA VAL A 47 -3.54 -1.22 1.42
C VAL A 47 -4.41 -1.60 0.24
N LYS A 48 -4.50 -0.71 -0.76
CA LYS A 48 -5.26 -0.87 -2.00
C LYS A 48 -4.32 -0.83 -3.20
N CYS A 49 -4.52 -1.73 -4.15
CA CYS A 49 -3.85 -1.67 -5.45
C CYS A 49 -4.53 -0.65 -6.36
N ASN A 50 -3.77 0.28 -6.93
CA ASN A 50 -4.25 1.21 -7.94
C ASN A 50 -3.39 1.09 -9.21
N VAL A 51 -4.00 0.63 -10.30
CA VAL A 51 -3.34 0.47 -11.60
C VAL A 51 -3.68 1.66 -12.50
N LEU A 52 -2.67 2.28 -13.09
CA LEU A 52 -2.75 3.48 -13.93
C LEU A 52 -2.12 3.23 -15.30
N GLY A 53 -2.79 2.45 -16.16
CA GLY A 53 -2.34 2.17 -17.52
C GLY A 53 -0.92 1.56 -17.55
N ASN A 54 0.11 2.40 -17.64
CA ASN A 54 1.51 2.00 -17.70
C ASN A 54 2.24 2.01 -16.34
N SER A 55 1.55 2.27 -15.23
CA SER A 55 2.11 2.13 -13.88
C SER A 55 1.10 1.55 -12.91
N TYR A 56 1.55 1.23 -11.69
CA TYR A 56 0.67 0.94 -10.56
C TYR A 56 1.29 1.52 -9.29
N PHE A 57 0.46 1.76 -8.28
CA PHE A 57 0.90 2.12 -6.94
C PHE A 57 0.03 1.42 -5.90
N ILE A 58 0.62 1.22 -4.73
CA ILE A 58 -0.05 0.63 -3.57
C ILE A 58 -0.34 1.79 -2.62
N GLU A 59 -1.60 1.99 -2.29
CA GLU A 59 -2.05 3.10 -1.46
C GLU A 59 -2.48 2.57 -0.08
N PRO A 60 -1.96 3.12 1.02
CA PRO A 60 -2.48 2.79 2.35
C PRO A 60 -3.90 3.34 2.50
N VAL A 61 -4.80 2.50 2.99
CA VAL A 61 -6.19 2.85 3.29
C VAL A 61 -6.53 2.67 4.78
N GLY A 62 -5.63 2.06 5.55
CA GLY A 62 -5.74 1.95 7.00
C GLY A 62 -4.52 1.27 7.64
N CYS A 63 -4.53 1.22 8.96
CA CYS A 63 -3.52 0.56 9.80
C CYS A 63 -4.19 -0.54 10.62
N ILE A 64 -3.40 -1.51 11.08
CA ILE A 64 -3.86 -2.56 11.98
C ILE A 64 -2.97 -2.49 13.23
N THR A 65 -3.59 -2.37 14.40
CA THR A 65 -2.84 -2.37 15.67
C THR A 65 -2.23 -3.76 15.93
N PRO A 66 -1.24 -3.88 16.83
CA PRO A 66 -0.68 -5.19 17.21
C PRO A 66 -1.74 -6.17 17.73
N GLU A 67 -2.81 -5.65 18.35
CA GLU A 67 -3.96 -6.42 18.84
C GLU A 67 -4.97 -6.80 17.74
N GLY A 68 -4.73 -6.39 16.48
CA GLY A 68 -5.57 -6.72 15.33
C GLY A 68 -6.69 -5.73 15.04
N ASN A 69 -6.77 -4.59 15.75
CA ASN A 69 -7.82 -3.60 15.53
C ASN A 69 -7.56 -2.79 14.25
N GLU A 70 -8.59 -2.62 13.41
CA GLU A 70 -8.50 -1.79 12.21
C GLU A 70 -8.72 -0.31 12.53
N LEU A 71 -7.84 0.52 11.97
CA LEU A 71 -7.91 1.98 11.97
C LEU A 71 -7.96 2.47 10.53
N ALA A 72 -8.99 3.26 10.18
CA ALA A 72 -9.03 3.93 8.90
C ALA A 72 -7.89 4.96 8.80
N LEU A 73 -7.46 5.29 7.59
CA LEU A 73 -6.44 6.32 7.40
C LEU A 73 -6.94 7.68 7.92
N GLY A 74 -6.17 8.31 8.81
CA GLY A 74 -6.53 9.54 9.52
C GLY A 74 -7.28 9.32 10.83
N GLU A 75 -7.65 8.08 11.16
CA GLU A 75 -8.40 7.76 12.36
C GLU A 75 -7.48 7.72 13.60
N ALA A 76 -8.05 8.09 14.75
CA ALA A 76 -7.51 7.76 16.05
C ALA A 76 -8.58 7.08 16.92
N LYS A 77 -8.22 6.02 17.64
CA LYS A 77 -9.10 5.30 18.57
C LYS A 77 -8.43 5.05 19.91
N TYR A 78 -9.24 5.00 20.96
CA TYR A 78 -8.84 4.52 22.28
C TYR A 78 -8.92 3.00 22.31
N ILE A 79 -7.81 2.33 22.60
CA ILE A 79 -7.73 0.87 22.71
C ILE A 79 -6.88 0.57 23.94
N GLY A 80 -7.52 0.03 24.98
CA GLY A 80 -6.92 -0.12 26.31
C GLY A 80 -6.41 1.23 26.85
N ASN A 81 -5.17 1.20 27.34
CA ASN A 81 -4.48 2.36 27.90
C ASN A 81 -3.86 3.31 26.85
N TYR A 82 -4.04 3.02 25.56
CA TYR A 82 -3.41 3.78 24.49
C TYR A 82 -4.42 4.45 23.57
N ILE A 83 -4.03 5.62 23.06
CA ILE A 83 -4.61 6.23 21.87
C ILE A 83 -3.77 5.79 20.69
N TRP A 84 -4.37 5.06 19.77
CA TRP A 84 -3.75 4.66 18.52
C TRP A 84 -4.18 5.61 17.41
N ARG A 85 -3.24 6.05 16.57
CA ARG A 85 -3.49 6.90 15.41
C ARG A 85 -2.88 6.28 14.15
N CYS A 86 -3.67 6.25 13.08
CA CYS A 86 -3.21 5.88 11.74
C CYS A 86 -3.06 7.15 10.89
N SER A 87 -1.83 7.60 10.67
CA SER A 87 -1.51 8.85 9.97
C SER A 87 -1.03 8.59 8.55
N LYS A 88 -1.38 9.47 7.60
CA LYS A 88 -0.83 9.45 6.24
C LYS A 88 0.52 10.17 6.20
N LEU A 89 1.57 9.49 5.77
CA LEU A 89 2.92 10.05 5.58
C LEU A 89 3.17 10.26 4.07
N GLY A 90 2.61 11.32 3.51
CA GLY A 90 2.67 11.57 2.06
C GLY A 90 1.72 10.67 1.26
N LYS A 91 1.88 10.59 -0.08
CA LYS A 91 0.85 9.97 -0.94
C LYS A 91 0.71 8.46 -0.79
N HIS A 92 1.80 7.77 -0.45
CA HIS A 92 1.90 6.31 -0.54
C HIS A 92 2.31 5.62 0.76
N PHE A 93 2.55 6.37 1.84
CA PHE A 93 2.94 5.80 3.12
C PHE A 93 1.93 6.16 4.20
N ALA A 94 1.78 5.26 5.16
CA ALA A 94 1.07 5.49 6.40
C ALA A 94 2.01 5.17 7.55
N LYS A 95 1.66 5.70 8.72
CA LYS A 95 2.36 5.48 9.97
C LYS A 95 1.33 5.19 11.04
N ILE A 96 1.58 4.17 11.84
CA ILE A 96 0.80 3.91 13.06
C ILE A 96 1.60 4.40 14.26
N GLU A 97 0.92 5.09 15.18
CA GLU A 97 1.51 5.66 16.39
C GLU A 97 0.59 5.36 17.57
N SER A 98 1.18 5.08 18.73
CA SER A 98 0.45 4.94 19.99
C SER A 98 0.94 5.96 21.01
N PHE A 99 0.01 6.43 21.84
CA PHE A 99 0.28 7.36 22.92
C PHE A 99 -0.40 6.82 24.17
N LEU A 100 0.30 6.76 25.31
CA LEU A 100 -0.35 6.43 26.57
C LEU A 100 -1.40 7.51 26.86
N ARG A 101 -2.60 7.08 27.22
CA ARG A 101 -3.66 8.01 27.63
C ARG A 101 -3.26 8.70 28.93
N ALA A 102 -3.69 9.94 29.09
CA ALA A 102 -3.46 10.68 30.34
C ALA A 102 -4.21 10.06 31.53
N ASP A 103 -5.32 9.37 31.27
CA ASP A 103 -6.16 8.64 32.22
C ASP A 103 -5.91 7.13 32.19
N ALA A 104 -4.76 6.69 31.67
CA ALA A 104 -4.42 5.28 31.63
C ALA A 104 -4.35 4.69 33.05
N ASP A 105 -4.87 3.48 33.19
CA ASP A 105 -4.73 2.71 34.43
C ASP A 105 -3.27 2.21 34.48
N CYS A 106 -2.49 2.82 35.38
CA CYS A 106 -1.10 2.42 35.61
C CYS A 106 -1.10 1.24 36.58
N ASP A 107 -1.01 0.02 36.06
CA ASP A 107 -0.66 -1.13 36.89
C ASP A 107 0.73 -0.89 37.52
N GLU A 108 0.76 -0.73 38.84
CA GLU A 108 1.96 -0.55 39.65
C GLU A 108 2.85 -1.80 39.55
N GLY A 109 3.89 -1.79 38.69
CA GLY A 109 4.70 -3.02 38.56
C GLY A 109 6.04 -3.00 37.83
N HIS A 110 6.56 -1.87 37.34
CA HIS A 110 7.91 -1.86 36.76
C HIS A 110 8.98 -1.66 37.84
N LYS A 111 9.47 -2.76 38.43
CA LYS A 111 10.79 -2.80 39.09
C LYS A 111 11.86 -2.78 38.00
N HIS A 112 12.78 -1.81 38.12
CA HIS A 112 14.03 -1.72 37.37
C HIS A 112 14.95 -2.90 37.67
#